data_AF-A0A938EAZ1-F1
#
_entry.id   AF-A0A938EAZ1-F1
#
_cell.length_a   1.000
_cell.length_b   1.000
_cell.length_c   1.000
_cell.angle_alpha   90.00
_cell.angle_beta   90.00
_cell.angle_gamma   90.00
#
_symmetry.space_group_name_H-M   'P 1'
#
loop_
_entity.id
_entity.type
_entity.pdbx_description
1 polymer ?
#
loop_
_entity_poly.entity_id
_entity_poly.type
_entity_poly.pdbx_seq_one_letter_code
_entity_poly.pdbx_strand_id
1 'polypeptide(L)'
;AGDVAGQLAANRTFHDALHDLAGSRPLRRLIDLLWDSTEAYRALYYAVPGEPAEADRAHRSLVRAVATGDAEAAVRIQDAHRERALTLLRQALA
;
A
#
# COMPACT_ATOMS: atom_id res chain seq x y z
N ALA A 1 -21.04 -6.25 -5.87
CA ALA A 1 -19.96 -5.24 -5.99
C ALA A 1 -19.31 -5.09 -4.62
N GLY A 2 -17.99 -5.02 -4.54
CA GLY A 2 -17.25 -4.92 -3.27
C GLY A 2 -17.27 -3.51 -2.68
N ASP A 3 -17.07 -3.41 -1.37
CA ASP A 3 -16.96 -2.15 -0.63
C ASP A 3 -15.59 -1.48 -0.87
N VAL A 4 -15.45 -0.78 -2.00
CA VAL A 4 -14.20 -0.11 -2.39
C VAL A 4 -13.81 0.98 -1.40
N ALA A 5 -14.78 1.70 -0.82
CA ALA A 5 -14.51 2.76 0.14
C ALA A 5 -13.91 2.17 1.44
N GLY A 6 -14.50 1.09 1.96
CA GLY A 6 -13.95 0.36 3.09
C GLY A 6 -12.56 -0.22 2.83
N GLN A 7 -12.32 -0.73 1.61
CA GLN A 7 -11.01 -1.22 1.21
C GLN A 7 -9.94 -0.11 1.18
N LEU A 8 -10.26 1.06 0.63
CA LEU A 8 -9.37 2.23 0.64
C LEU A 8 -9.06 2.68 2.07
N ALA A 9 -10.08 2.78 2.94
CA ALA A 9 -9.92 3.18 4.33
C ALA A 9 -9.06 2.19 5.13
N ALA A 10 -9.26 0.89 4.94
CA ALA A 10 -8.47 -0.15 5.56
C ALA A 10 -7.01 -0.11 5.09
N ASN A 11 -6.79 0.07 3.79
CA ASN A 11 -5.46 0.20 3.21
C ASN A 11 -4.71 1.43 3.74
N ARG A 12 -5.39 2.58 3.80
CA ARG A 12 -4.85 3.80 4.40
C ARG A 12 -4.44 3.56 5.85
N THR A 13 -5.33 3.00 6.66
CA THR A 13 -5.09 2.70 8.08
C THR A 13 -3.87 1.78 8.26
N PHE A 14 -3.74 0.76 7.43
CA PHE A 14 -2.60 -0.16 7.45
C PHE A 14 -1.26 0.56 7.20
N HIS A 15 -1.18 1.35 6.14
CA HIS A 15 0.04 2.08 5.79
C HIS A 15 0.38 3.17 6.81
N ASP A 16 -0.63 3.88 7.33
CA ASP A 16 -0.45 4.88 8.39
C ASP A 16 0.20 4.26 9.63
N ALA A 17 -0.29 3.09 10.07
CA ALA A 17 0.27 2.38 11.22
C ALA A 17 1.75 2.00 11.00
N LEU A 18 2.12 1.58 9.79
CA LEU A 18 3.52 1.29 9.45
C LEU A 18 4.40 2.54 9.47
N HIS A 19 3.95 3.64 8.89
CA HIS A 19 4.73 4.88 8.85
C HIS A 19 4.87 5.53 10.23
N ASP A 20 3.89 5.33 11.13
CA ASP A 20 3.95 5.82 12.51
C ASP A 20 5.09 5.19 13.31
N LEU A 21 5.51 3.97 12.98
CA LEU A 21 6.65 3.29 13.62
C LEU A 21 7.96 4.07 13.48
N ALA A 22 8.09 4.92 12.46
CA ALA A 22 9.28 5.74 12.27
C ALA A 22 9.41 6.90 13.28
N GLY A 23 8.34 7.25 14.02
CA GLY A 23 8.35 8.30 15.04
C GLY A 23 8.69 9.72 14.51
N SER A 24 8.70 9.93 13.19
CA SER A 24 9.17 11.17 12.56
C SER A 24 8.00 11.97 11.98
N ARG A 25 7.64 13.06 12.67
CA ARG A 25 6.58 13.98 12.21
C ARG A 25 6.86 14.61 10.84
N PRO A 26 8.09 15.06 10.52
CA PRO A 26 8.37 15.58 9.18
C PRO A 26 8.18 14.53 8.08
N LEU A 27 8.62 13.29 8.33
CA LEU A 27 8.45 12.19 7.39
C LEU A 27 6.97 11.89 7.15
N ARG A 28 6.16 11.83 8.21
CA ARG A 28 4.72 11.60 8.11
C ARG A 28 4.03 12.63 7.20
N ARG A 29 4.34 13.92 7.37
CA ARG A 29 3.78 14.99 6.52
C ARG A 29 4.11 14.81 5.04
N LEU A 30 5.34 14.39 4.73
CA LEU A 30 5.75 14.15 3.34
C LEU A 30 5.01 12.95 2.75
N ILE A 31 4.89 11.86 3.52
CA ILE A 31 4.18 10.66 3.09
C ILE A 31 2.69 10.95 2.86
N ASP A 32 2.04 11.69 3.75
CA ASP A 32 0.62 12.07 3.61
C ASP A 32 0.39 12.82 2.29
N LEU A 33 1.23 13.81 1.99
CA LEU A 33 1.14 14.58 0.75
C LEU A 33 1.30 13.70 -0.50
N LEU A 34 2.23 12.74 -0.47
CA LEU A 34 2.41 11.79 -1.58
C LEU A 34 1.24 10.81 -1.68
N TRP A 35 0.69 10.36 -0.55
CA TRP A 35 -0.45 9.46 -0.52
C TRP A 35 -1.68 10.09 -1.15
N ASP A 36 -2.03 11.29 -0.73
CA ASP A 36 -3.22 12.01 -1.18
C ASP A 36 -3.14 12.27 -2.69
N SER A 37 -1.93 12.52 -3.21
CA SER A 37 -1.70 12.67 -4.65
C SER A 37 -1.93 11.39 -5.49
N THR A 38 -1.95 10.22 -4.84
CA THR A 38 -2.03 8.90 -5.51
C THR A 38 -3.31 8.11 -5.19
N GLU A 39 -4.12 8.57 -4.23
CA GLU A 39 -5.26 7.79 -3.70
C GLU A 39 -6.37 7.51 -4.73
N ALA A 40 -6.69 8.47 -5.59
CA ALA A 40 -7.71 8.30 -6.63
C ALA A 40 -7.39 7.14 -7.59
N TYR A 41 -6.11 6.93 -7.91
CA TYR A 41 -5.69 5.82 -8.76
C TYR A 41 -5.82 4.47 -8.05
N ARG A 42 -5.63 4.43 -6.73
CA ARG A 42 -5.72 3.21 -5.93
C ARG A 42 -7.11 2.57 -5.95
N ALA A 43 -8.17 3.35 -6.17
CA ALA A 43 -9.52 2.81 -6.35
C ALA A 43 -9.61 1.88 -7.57
N LEU A 44 -8.87 2.17 -8.65
CA LEU A 44 -8.83 1.35 -9.87
C LEU A 44 -8.26 -0.04 -9.61
N TYR A 45 -7.33 -0.16 -8.65
CA TYR A 45 -6.74 -1.44 -8.25
C TYR A 45 -7.79 -2.42 -7.73
N TYR A 46 -8.76 -1.95 -6.95
CA TYR A 46 -9.82 -2.81 -6.39
C TYR A 46 -10.81 -3.32 -7.43
N ALA A 47 -10.83 -2.73 -8.63
CA ALA A 47 -11.61 -3.22 -9.75
C ALA A 47 -10.93 -4.38 -10.50
N VAL A 48 -9.62 -4.61 -10.29
CA VAL A 48 -8.88 -5.67 -10.98
C VAL A 48 -9.07 -7.02 -10.27
N PRO A 49 -9.52 -8.08 -10.97
CA PRO A 49 -9.72 -9.39 -10.36
C PRO A 49 -8.44 -9.96 -9.74
N GLY A 50 -8.53 -10.46 -8.51
CA GLY A 50 -7.43 -11.13 -7.80
C GLY A 50 -6.43 -10.19 -7.12
N GLU A 51 -6.41 -8.91 -7.49
CA GLU A 51 -5.50 -7.92 -6.93
C GLU A 51 -5.71 -7.65 -5.44
N PRO A 52 -6.95 -7.45 -4.93
CA PRO A 52 -7.14 -7.25 -3.50
C PRO A 52 -6.53 -8.37 -2.64
N ALA A 53 -6.62 -9.62 -3.11
CA ALA A 53 -6.04 -10.76 -2.41
C ALA A 53 -4.50 -10.80 -2.46
N GLU A 54 -3.90 -10.28 -3.53
CA GLU A 54 -2.44 -10.15 -3.65
C GLU A 54 -1.91 -9.03 -2.76
N ALA A 55 -2.58 -7.87 -2.69
CA ALA A 55 -2.27 -6.82 -1.72
C ALA A 55 -2.29 -7.34 -0.28
N ASP A 56 -3.34 -8.08 0.09
CA ASP A 56 -3.45 -8.69 1.41
C ASP A 56 -2.32 -9.68 1.72
N ARG A 57 -1.85 -10.45 0.72
CA ARG A 57 -0.69 -11.32 0.87
C ARG A 57 0.59 -10.51 1.11
N ALA A 58 0.80 -9.44 0.36
CA ALA A 58 1.93 -8.54 0.54
C ALA A 58 1.92 -7.87 1.93
N HIS A 59 0.76 -7.35 2.37
CA HIS A 59 0.59 -6.75 3.69
C HIS A 59 0.92 -7.72 4.82
N ARG A 60 0.44 -8.97 4.75
CA ARG A 60 0.80 -10.00 5.74
C ARG A 60 2.29 -10.32 5.76
N SER A 61 2.94 -10.38 4.60
CA SER A 61 4.39 -10.57 4.52
C SER A 61 5.16 -9.40 5.11
N LEU A 62 4.70 -8.17 4.86
CA LEU A 62 5.30 -6.97 5.40
C LEU A 62 5.20 -6.91 6.93
N VAL A 63 4.04 -7.23 7.50
CA VAL A 63 3.87 -7.31 8.96
C VAL A 63 4.85 -8.31 9.57
N ARG A 64 5.06 -9.47 8.94
CA ARG A 64 6.05 -10.45 9.43
C ARG A 64 7.47 -9.89 9.38
N ALA A 65 7.88 -9.28 8.27
CA ALA A 65 9.21 -8.68 8.13
C ALA A 65 9.47 -7.59 9.18
N VAL A 66 8.49 -6.72 9.41
CA VAL A 66 8.55 -5.69 10.46
C VAL A 66 8.64 -6.32 11.85
N ALA A 67 7.81 -7.33 12.15
CA ALA A 67 7.82 -8.00 13.45
C ALA A 67 9.14 -8.71 13.76
N THR A 68 9.86 -9.20 12.74
CA THR A 68 11.19 -9.82 12.90
C THR A 68 12.35 -8.82 12.80
N GLY A 69 12.07 -7.53 12.58
CA GLY A 69 13.11 -6.51 12.40
C GLY A 69 13.88 -6.60 11.08
N ASP A 70 13.37 -7.33 10.08
CA ASP A 70 14.00 -7.47 8.77
C ASP A 70 13.62 -6.29 7.86
N ALA A 71 14.34 -5.18 8.04
CA ALA A 71 14.11 -3.95 7.29
C ALA A 71 14.31 -4.14 5.77
N GLU A 72 15.28 -4.95 5.36
CA GLU A 72 15.53 -5.17 3.93
C GLU A 72 14.39 -5.95 3.28
N ALA A 73 13.87 -6.99 3.94
CA ALA A 73 12.69 -7.69 3.45
C ALA A 73 11.47 -6.77 3.39
N ALA A 74 11.26 -5.92 4.41
CA ALA A 74 10.17 -4.96 4.41
C ALA A 74 10.25 -4.02 3.20
N VAL A 75 11.43 -3.47 2.90
CA VAL A 75 11.65 -2.60 1.73
C VAL A 75 11.39 -3.35 0.43
N ARG A 76 11.97 -4.55 0.24
CA ARG A 76 11.76 -5.37 -0.97
C ARG A 76 10.28 -5.69 -1.22
N ILE A 77 9.54 -6.01 -0.16
CA ILE A 77 8.10 -6.32 -0.25
C ILE A 77 7.32 -5.06 -0.66
N GLN A 78 7.61 -3.90 -0.06
CA GLN A 78 6.95 -2.65 -0.43
C GLN A 78 7.25 -2.23 -1.87
N ASP A 79 8.49 -2.38 -2.33
CA ASP A 79 8.87 -2.06 -3.71
C ASP A 79 8.13 -2.94 -4.71
N ALA A 80 8.09 -4.26 -4.48
CA ALA A 80 7.36 -5.19 -5.34
C ALA A 80 5.86 -4.89 -5.35
N HIS A 81 5.28 -4.58 -4.19
CA HIS A 81 3.87 -4.22 -4.08
C HIS A 81 3.55 -2.93 -4.86
N ARG A 82 4.38 -1.89 -4.71
CA ARG A 82 4.24 -0.62 -5.44
C ARG A 82 4.38 -0.82 -6.95
N GLU A 83 5.39 -1.56 -7.40
CA GLU A 83 5.61 -1.75 -8.85
C GLU A 83 4.47 -2.54 -9.51
N ARG A 84 3.90 -3.52 -8.80
CA ARG A 84 2.72 -4.24 -9.28
C ARG A 84 1.53 -3.29 -9.45
N ALA A 85 1.24 -2.47 -8.44
CA ALA A 85 0.18 -1.47 -8.53
C ALA A 85 0.40 -0.50 -9.70
N LEU A 86 1.63 0.02 -9.87
CA LEU A 86 1.96 0.92 -10.98
C LEU A 86 1.81 0.25 -12.35
N THR A 87 2.21 -1.02 -12.49
CA THR A 87 2.06 -1.79 -13.73
C THR A 87 0.58 -1.89 -14.14
N LEU A 88 -0.29 -2.22 -13.19
CA LEU A 88 -1.73 -2.35 -13.43
C LEU A 88 -2.37 -1.01 -13.76
N LEU A 89 -1.98 0.06 -13.07
CA LEU A 89 -2.48 1.41 -13.36
C LEU A 89 -2.07 1.87 -14.75
N ARG A 90 -0.82 1.61 -15.17
CA ARG A 90 -0.36 1.91 -16.53
C ARG A 90 -1.16 1.14 -17.58
N GLN A 91 -1.50 -0.13 -17.31
CA GLN A 91 -2.33 -0.94 -18.20
C GLN A 91 -3.78 -0.45 -18.28
N ALA A 92 -4.34 0.06 -17.18
CA ALA A 92 -5.70 0.59 -17.15
C ALA A 92 -5.85 1.98 -17.81
N LEU A 93 -4.74 2.72 -17.98
CA LEU A 93 -4.71 4.06 -18.57
C LEU A 93 -4.22 4.08 -20.03
N ALA A 94 -3.81 2.94 -20.57
CA ALA A 94 -3.39 2.75 -21.96
C ALA A 94 -4.59 2.35 -22.84
#